data_AF-A0A3N5U9R4-F1
#
_entry.id   AF-A0A3N5U9R4-F1
#
_cell.length_a   1.000
_cell.length_b   1.000
_cell.length_c   1.000
_cell.angle_alpha   90.00
_cell.angle_beta   90.00
_cell.angle_gamma   90.00
#
_symmetry.space_group_name_H-M   'P 1'
#
loop_
_entity.id
_entity.type
_entity.pdbx_description
1 polymer ?
#
loop_
_entity_poly.entity_id
_entity_poly.type
_entity_poly.pdbx_seq_one_letter_code
_entity_poly.pdbx_strand_id
1 'polypeptide(L)'
;MRRIALATGLVLALIFGYAAVSSMAGEMTSESAGTSEVKDLIGAGVKNPQGESLGMIIDFVKEPDGRITFAILSFGKYEDYGDGGRMGAVPFGTLSC
;
A
#
# COMPACT_ATOMS: atom_id res chain seq x y z
N MET A 1 -11.19 16.76 43.34
CA MET A 1 -12.29 16.73 42.34
C MET A 1 -11.95 17.47 41.04
N ARG A 2 -11.47 18.73 41.04
CA ARG A 2 -11.12 19.48 39.80
C ARG A 2 -9.97 18.89 38.95
N ARG A 3 -8.96 18.27 39.57
CA ARG A 3 -7.82 17.67 38.86
C ARG A 3 -8.17 16.36 38.12
N ILE A 4 -9.17 15.62 38.60
CA ILE A 4 -9.63 14.36 37.99
C ILE A 4 -10.46 14.67 36.74
N ALA A 5 -11.31 15.71 36.79
CA ALA A 5 -12.09 16.16 35.63
C ALA A 5 -11.23 16.71 34.48
N LEU A 6 -10.08 17.34 34.80
CA LEU A 6 -9.12 17.81 33.79
C LEU A 6 -8.38 16.65 33.12
N ALA A 7 -8.00 15.62 33.89
CA ALA A 7 -7.32 14.45 33.36
C ALA A 7 -8.23 13.62 32.44
N THR A 8 -9.50 13.42 32.80
CA THR A 8 -10.46 12.69 31.96
C THR A 8 -10.78 13.43 30.66
N GLY A 9 -10.86 14.76 30.70
CA GLY A 9 -11.04 15.57 29.50
C GLY A 9 -9.88 15.46 28.50
N LEU A 10 -8.64 15.46 28.98
CA LEU A 10 -7.45 15.32 28.13
C LEU A 10 -7.38 13.95 27.45
N VAL A 11 -7.70 12.87 28.17
CA VAL A 11 -7.70 11.50 27.62
C VAL A 11 -8.75 11.35 26.52
N LEU A 12 -9.95 11.93 26.70
CA LEU A 12 -10.99 11.93 25.67
C LEU A 12 -10.58 12.72 24.42
N ALA A 13 -9.89 13.85 24.59
CA ALA A 13 -9.39 14.66 23.47
C ALA A 13 -8.31 13.92 22.66
N LEU A 14 -7.42 13.17 23.31
CA LEU A 14 -6.40 12.37 22.64
C LEU A 14 -7.00 11.20 21.86
N ILE A 15 -8.01 10.51 22.40
CA ILE A 15 -8.69 9.42 21.70
C ILE A 15 -9.45 9.94 20.48
N PHE A 16 -10.19 11.04 20.61
CA PHE A 16 -10.90 11.66 19.49
C PHE A 16 -9.95 12.21 18.43
N GLY A 17 -8.84 12.84 18.84
CA GLY A 17 -7.80 13.30 17.92
C GLY A 17 -7.17 12.15 17.15
N TYR A 18 -6.90 11.02 17.81
CA TYR A 18 -6.35 9.82 17.17
C TYR A 18 -7.34 9.19 16.16
N ALA A 19 -8.64 9.16 16.47
CA ALA A 19 -9.66 8.67 15.54
C ALA A 19 -9.89 9.60 14.33
N ALA A 20 -9.81 10.92 14.53
CA ALA A 20 -9.96 11.88 13.44
C ALA A 20 -8.77 11.84 12.47
N VAL A 21 -7.54 11.69 12.98
CA VAL A 21 -6.35 11.58 12.11
C VAL A 21 -6.33 10.28 11.30
N SER A 22 -6.79 9.15 11.88
CA SER A 22 -6.90 7.90 11.12
C SER A 22 -8.00 7.97 10.05
N SER A 23 -9.09 8.69 10.31
CA SER A 23 -10.13 8.94 9.30
C SER A 23 -9.62 9.77 8.12
N MET A 24 -8.70 10.71 8.35
CA MET A 24 -8.15 11.57 7.29
C MET A 24 -6.92 10.97 6.60
N ALA A 25 -6.30 9.95 7.19
CA ALA A 25 -5.23 9.17 6.57
C ALA A 25 -5.76 8.03 5.67
N GLY A 26 -7.07 7.78 5.67
CA GLY A 26 -7.71 6.69 4.93
C GLY A 26 -8.03 6.97 3.46
N GLU A 27 -7.85 8.20 2.97
CA GLU A 27 -8.34 8.60 1.64
C GLU A 27 -7.27 9.39 0.87
N MET A 28 -6.18 8.71 0.50
CA MET A 28 -5.31 9.11 -0.62
C MET A 28 -4.93 7.90 -1.50
N THR A 29 -5.78 6.89 -1.60
CA THR A 29 -5.68 5.93 -2.71
C THR A 29 -6.42 6.54 -3.89
N SER A 30 -5.64 7.19 -4.75
CA SER A 30 -6.07 7.72 -6.04
C SER A 30 -6.69 6.59 -6.85
N GLU A 31 -8.02 6.52 -6.86
CA GLU A 31 -8.79 5.64 -7.72
C GLU A 31 -8.69 6.18 -9.16
N SER A 32 -7.56 5.93 -9.81
CA SER A 32 -7.46 6.05 -11.26
C SER A 32 -8.06 4.78 -11.88
N ALA A 33 -9.24 4.94 -12.47
CA ALA A 33 -10.00 3.95 -13.20
C ALA A 33 -9.29 3.51 -14.50
N GLY A 34 -8.21 2.73 -14.37
CA GLY A 34 -7.63 1.97 -15.46
C GLY A 34 -7.85 0.48 -15.22
N THR A 35 -8.75 -0.12 -16.01
CA THR A 35 -8.91 -1.57 -16.27
C THR A 35 -8.91 -2.50 -15.05
N SER A 36 -10.10 -2.97 -14.67
CA SER A 36 -10.37 -3.84 -13.51
C SER A 36 -9.37 -4.98 -13.30
N GLU A 37 -8.91 -5.63 -14.37
CA GLU A 37 -8.01 -6.79 -14.28
C GLU A 37 -6.61 -6.48 -13.72
N VAL A 38 -6.10 -5.26 -13.93
CA VAL A 38 -4.76 -4.88 -13.45
C VAL A 38 -4.79 -4.45 -11.99
N LYS A 39 -5.88 -3.81 -11.56
CA LYS A 39 -6.06 -3.48 -10.14
C LYS A 39 -6.07 -4.74 -9.28
N ASP A 40 -6.62 -5.83 -9.80
CA ASP A 40 -6.65 -7.13 -9.13
C ASP A 40 -5.25 -7.77 -8.96
N LEU A 41 -4.25 -7.29 -9.71
CA LEU A 41 -2.85 -7.74 -9.56
C LEU A 41 -2.10 -7.02 -8.44
N ILE A 42 -2.62 -5.91 -7.90
CA ILE A 42 -2.04 -5.28 -6.72
C ILE A 42 -2.27 -6.20 -5.52
N GLY A 43 -1.20 -6.49 -4.78
CA GLY A 43 -1.19 -7.49 -3.71
C GLY A 43 -0.84 -8.91 -4.19
N ALA A 44 -0.69 -9.14 -5.50
CA ALA A 44 -0.31 -10.45 -6.01
C ALA A 44 1.15 -10.78 -5.68
N GLY A 45 1.40 -12.00 -5.21
CA GLY A 45 2.74 -12.51 -4.95
C GLY A 45 3.44 -12.91 -6.24
N VAL A 46 4.67 -12.42 -6.44
CA VAL A 46 5.50 -12.77 -7.59
C VAL A 46 6.45 -13.90 -7.22
N LYS A 47 6.55 -14.90 -8.10
CA LYS A 47 7.43 -16.06 -7.93
C LYS A 47 8.37 -16.19 -9.12
N ASN A 48 9.56 -16.75 -8.88
CA ASN A 48 10.42 -17.18 -9.96
C ASN A 48 9.93 -18.52 -10.56
N PRO A 49 10.50 -19.00 -11.68
CA PRO A 49 10.12 -20.28 -12.30
C PRO A 49 10.27 -21.50 -11.38
N GLN A 50 11.11 -21.43 -10.34
CA GLN A 50 11.30 -22.46 -9.33
C GLN A 50 10.24 -22.41 -8.22
N GLY A 51 9.34 -21.43 -8.25
CA GLY A 51 8.25 -21.25 -7.29
C GLY A 51 8.63 -20.46 -6.04
N GLU A 52 9.85 -19.91 -5.97
CA GLU A 52 10.31 -19.09 -4.84
C GLU A 52 9.67 -17.71 -4.88
N SER A 53 9.19 -17.23 -3.72
CA SER A 53 8.59 -15.90 -3.60
C SER A 53 9.66 -14.82 -3.72
N LEU A 54 9.47 -13.91 -4.68
CA LEU A 54 10.33 -12.75 -4.89
C LEU A 54 9.77 -11.48 -4.25
N GLY A 55 8.48 -11.46 -3.91
CA GLY A 55 7.84 -10.28 -3.35
C GLY A 55 6.37 -10.18 -3.71
N MET A 56 5.84 -8.97 -3.60
CA MET A 56 4.44 -8.64 -3.88
C MET A 56 4.37 -7.40 -4.78
N ILE A 57 3.44 -7.41 -5.74
CA ILE A 57 3.15 -6.23 -6.56
C ILE A 57 2.43 -5.22 -5.68
N ILE A 58 2.94 -3.99 -5.59
CA ILE A 58 2.35 -2.91 -4.81
C ILE A 58 1.80 -1.78 -5.68
N ASP A 59 2.33 -1.60 -6.88
CA ASP A 59 1.87 -0.57 -7.82
C ASP A 59 2.36 -0.83 -9.26
N PHE A 60 1.99 0.04 -10.19
CA PHE A 60 2.38 0.02 -11.60
C PHE A 60 2.80 1.40 -12.11
N VAL A 61 3.87 1.43 -12.90
CA VAL A 61 4.23 2.61 -13.69
C VAL A 61 3.49 2.55 -15.03
N LYS A 62 2.77 3.63 -15.33
CA LYS A 62 2.00 3.79 -16.57
C LYS A 62 2.57 4.94 -17.39
N GLU A 63 2.60 4.76 -18.70
CA GLU A 63 2.84 5.84 -19.64
C GLU A 63 1.61 6.75 -19.77
N PRO A 64 1.74 7.96 -20.33
CA PRO A 64 0.62 8.89 -20.50
C PRO A 64 -0.55 8.34 -21.32
N ASP A 65 -0.30 7.35 -22.19
CA ASP A 65 -1.32 6.65 -22.98
C ASP A 65 -2.06 5.55 -22.19
N GLY A 66 -1.68 5.32 -20.93
CA GLY A 66 -2.24 4.31 -20.05
C GLY A 66 -1.55 2.95 -20.10
N ARG A 67 -0.53 2.76 -20.96
CA ARG A 67 0.21 1.49 -21.06
C ARG A 67 1.09 1.27 -19.83
N ILE A 68 1.04 0.06 -19.27
CA ILE A 68 1.88 -0.32 -18.14
C ILE A 68 3.28 -0.68 -18.65
N THR A 69 4.29 -0.01 -18.12
CA THR A 69 5.71 -0.27 -18.45
C THR A 69 6.39 -1.13 -17.40
N PHE A 70 6.10 -0.87 -16.11
CA PHE A 70 6.69 -1.61 -15.00
C PHE A 70 5.66 -1.96 -13.93
N ALA A 71 5.83 -3.14 -13.32
CA ALA A 71 5.27 -3.44 -12.02
C ALA A 71 6.27 -3.01 -10.93
N ILE A 72 5.78 -2.42 -9.86
CA ILE A 72 6.56 -2.11 -8.67
C ILE A 72 6.40 -3.26 -7.69
N LEU A 73 7.52 -3.93 -7.39
CA LEU A 73 7.58 -5.04 -6.47
C LEU A 73 8.14 -4.60 -5.12
N SER A 74 7.42 -4.88 -4.05
CA SER A 74 7.97 -4.86 -2.69
C SER A 74 8.62 -6.21 -2.40
N PHE A 75 9.88 -6.20 -1.98
CA PHE A 75 10.65 -7.42 -1.72
C PHE A 75 11.49 -7.31 -0.44
N GLY A 76 11.89 -8.45 0.11
CA GLY A 76 12.57 -8.53 1.41
C GLY A 76 11.93 -9.56 2.32
N LYS A 77 12.08 -9.38 3.63
CA LYS A 77 11.31 -10.19 4.59
C LYS A 77 9.84 -9.82 4.48
N TYR A 78 8.95 -10.75 4.82
CA TYR A 78 7.51 -10.51 4.75
C TYR A 78 7.07 -9.31 5.60
N GLU A 79 7.76 -9.06 6.72
CA GLU A 79 7.57 -7.91 7.61
C GLU A 79 7.87 -6.56 6.92
N ASP A 80 8.67 -6.58 5.85
CA ASP A 80 9.07 -5.40 5.08
C ASP A 80 8.16 -5.17 3.86
N TYR A 81 7.06 -5.91 3.68
CA TYR A 81 6.19 -5.72 2.50
C TYR A 81 5.27 -4.50 2.65
N GLY A 82 5.17 -3.67 1.62
CA GLY A 82 4.29 -2.48 1.56
C GLY A 82 5.05 -1.18 1.32
N ASP A 83 4.40 -0.03 1.62
CA ASP A 83 4.88 1.33 1.28
C ASP A 83 6.17 1.79 1.97
N GLY A 84 6.68 1.01 2.93
CA GLY A 84 7.98 1.24 3.59
C GLY A 84 9.06 0.22 3.23
N GLY A 85 8.72 -0.74 2.37
CA GLY A 85 9.58 -1.85 1.98
C GLY A 85 10.68 -1.48 0.99
N ARG A 86 11.57 -2.45 0.71
CA ARG A 86 12.47 -2.31 -0.44
C ARG A 86 11.66 -2.52 -1.71
N MET A 87 11.80 -1.59 -2.65
CA MET A 87 11.03 -1.58 -3.88
C MET A 87 11.92 -1.73 -5.11
N GLY A 88 11.41 -2.41 -6.13
CA GLY A 88 12.10 -2.61 -7.39
C GLY A 88 11.12 -2.60 -8.56
N ALA A 89 11.52 -1.95 -9.66
CA ALA A 89 10.75 -1.93 -10.90
C ALA A 89 11.08 -3.16 -11.75
N VAL A 90 10.04 -3.89 -12.17
CA VAL A 90 10.15 -5.07 -13.03
C VAL A 90 9.40 -4.78 -14.33
N PRO A 91 10.01 -4.98 -15.52
CA PRO A 91 9.32 -4.76 -16.79
C PRO A 91 8.06 -5.62 -16.87
N PHE A 92 6.91 -5.00 -17.13
CA PHE A 92 5.62 -5.68 -16.99
C PHE A 92 5.50 -6.90 -17.93
N GLY A 93 6.06 -6.81 -19.14
CA GLY A 93 6.07 -7.92 -20.11
C GLY A 93 6.92 -9.14 -19.74
N THR A 94 7.62 -9.12 -18.59
CA THR A 94 8.34 -10.28 -18.06
C THR A 94 7.51 -11.09 -17.07
N LEU A 95 6.38 -10.54 -16.60
CA LEU A 95 5.44 -11.23 -15.73
C LEU A 95 4.52 -12.12 -16.58
N SER A 96 4.39 -13.38 -16.17
CA SER A 96 3.33 -14.26 -16.67
C SER A 96 2.21 -14.27 -15.64
N CYS A 97 1.10 -13.62 -15.96
CA CYS A 97 -0.13 -13.61 -15.17
C CYS A 97 -1.15 -14.62 -15.69
#